data_AF-A0A5C3N6I9-F1
#
_entry.id   AF-A0A5C3N6I9-F1
#
_cell.length_a   1.000
_cell.length_b   1.000
_cell.length_c   1.000
_cell.angle_alpha   90.00
_cell.angle_beta   90.00
_cell.angle_gamma   90.00
#
_symmetry.space_group_name_H-M   'P 1'
#
loop_
_entity.id
_entity.type
_entity.pdbx_description
1 polymer ?
#
loop_
_entity_poly.entity_id
_entity_poly.type
_entity_poly.pdbx_seq_one_letter_code
_entity_poly.pdbx_strand_id
1 'polypeptide(L)'
;MSDLAKIPVLLASAAAFDMGIRPPNPPPSKEESVKPTTVLEKFVNFAAVGVPHLYGGLGWAAALCEVAVILARRYPSSPLAQQTLRTLLSSPSTPIRLSPAILAAALAATAGGLLRKWCFVHLGRLFTYQLSIRQGHTLVTSGPYAIVRHPSYTGVWLMSMGWHAMHLLPGSWVRESGVLQTAAGRAAALVMLCLSAVAAPGLLARVPREDKMMKDQFGEQWDEWAKKTPYRLVPYIY
;
A
#
# COMPACT_ATOMS: atom_id res chain seq x y z
N MET A 1 -16.97 -19.91 -8.35
CA MET A 1 -17.40 -18.52 -8.09
C MET A 1 -17.51 -17.80 -9.41
N SER A 2 -18.57 -17.01 -9.63
CA SER A 2 -18.72 -16.22 -10.86
C SER A 2 -17.61 -15.16 -10.98
N ASP A 3 -17.05 -14.96 -12.17
CA ASP A 3 -16.03 -13.93 -12.44
C ASP A 3 -16.53 -12.52 -12.08
N LEU A 4 -17.84 -12.29 -12.10
CA LEU A 4 -18.46 -11.02 -11.69
C LEU A 4 -18.23 -10.71 -10.21
N ALA A 5 -18.14 -11.71 -9.34
CA ALA A 5 -17.87 -11.51 -7.92
C ALA A 5 -16.46 -10.95 -7.67
N LYS A 6 -15.57 -11.02 -8.65
CA LYS A 6 -14.23 -10.43 -8.58
C LYS A 6 -14.25 -8.91 -8.67
N ILE A 7 -15.23 -8.33 -9.36
CA ILE A 7 -15.33 -6.87 -9.56
C ILE A 7 -15.37 -6.10 -8.23
N PRO A 8 -16.30 -6.37 -7.29
CA PRO A 8 -16.33 -5.64 -6.03
C PRO A 8 -15.05 -5.85 -5.21
N VAL A 9 -14.43 -7.02 -5.27
CA VAL A 9 -13.15 -7.31 -4.59
C VAL A 9 -12.03 -6.42 -5.15
N LEU A 10 -11.89 -6.34 -6.48
CA LEU A 10 -10.88 -5.49 -7.14
C LEU A 10 -11.07 -4.02 -6.81
N LEU A 11 -12.30 -3.50 -6.90
CA LEU A 11 -12.59 -2.09 -6.65
C LEU A 11 -12.40 -1.72 -5.17
N ALA A 12 -12.85 -2.58 -4.25
CA ALA A 12 -12.67 -2.35 -2.82
C ALA A 12 -11.19 -2.39 -2.42
N SER A 13 -10.42 -3.36 -2.92
CA SER A 13 -8.99 -3.42 -2.68
C SER A 13 -8.25 -2.23 -3.28
N ALA A 14 -8.60 -1.80 -4.50
CA ALA A 14 -8.01 -0.62 -5.14
C ALA A 14 -8.28 0.66 -4.35
N ALA A 15 -9.51 0.85 -3.89
CA ALA A 15 -9.87 1.98 -3.04
C ALA A 15 -9.12 1.95 -1.70
N ALA A 16 -9.11 0.82 -1.01
CA ALA A 16 -8.41 0.68 0.27
C ALA A 16 -6.89 0.89 0.12
N PHE A 17 -6.28 0.36 -0.94
CA PHE A 17 -4.87 0.56 -1.24
C PHE A 17 -4.55 2.05 -1.49
N ASP A 18 -5.34 2.70 -2.34
CA ASP A 18 -5.17 4.11 -2.70
C ASP A 18 -5.32 5.02 -1.47
N MET A 19 -6.32 4.75 -0.62
CA MET A 19 -6.54 5.44 0.66
C MET A 19 -5.38 5.25 1.65
N GLY A 20 -4.74 4.08 1.65
CA GLY A 20 -3.65 3.75 2.57
C GLY A 20 -2.27 4.20 2.09
N ILE A 21 -2.05 4.29 0.77
CA ILE A 21 -0.75 4.67 0.21
C ILE A 21 -0.59 6.18 0.07
N ARG A 22 -1.66 6.93 -0.20
CA ARG A 22 -1.57 8.39 -0.40
C ARG A 22 -1.24 9.12 0.89
N PRO A 23 -0.30 10.08 0.85
CA PRO A 23 0.03 10.87 2.03
C PRO A 23 -1.20 11.70 2.47
N PRO A 24 -1.62 11.62 3.75
CA PRO A 24 -2.80 12.34 4.23
C PRO A 24 -2.53 13.85 4.44
N ASN A 25 -1.27 14.23 4.55
CA ASN A 25 -0.82 15.59 4.82
C ASN A 25 0.34 15.96 3.87
N PRO A 26 0.55 17.26 3.58
CA PRO A 26 1.74 17.71 2.86
C PRO A 26 3.03 17.37 3.63
N PRO A 27 4.19 17.33 2.94
CA PRO A 27 5.48 17.16 3.60
C PRO A 27 5.70 18.22 4.69
N PRO A 28 6.34 17.86 5.81
CA PRO A 28 6.67 18.81 6.89
C PRO A 28 7.66 19.89 6.40
N SER A 29 7.71 21.02 7.11
CA SER A 29 8.69 22.07 6.81
C SER A 29 10.12 21.57 7.04
N LYS A 30 11.12 22.25 6.48
CA LYS A 30 12.53 21.89 6.70
C LYS A 30 12.95 21.97 8.17
N GLU A 31 12.32 22.83 8.95
CA GLU A 31 12.59 23.05 10.38
C GLU A 31 12.01 21.93 11.24
N GLU A 32 10.82 21.43 10.89
CA GLU A 32 10.16 20.32 11.57
C GLU A 32 10.72 18.95 11.16
N SER A 33 11.35 18.88 9.98
CA SER A 33 11.86 17.64 9.41
C SER A 33 13.17 17.20 10.05
N VAL A 34 13.25 15.92 10.39
CA VAL A 34 14.51 15.30 10.80
C VAL A 34 15.35 14.99 9.56
N LYS A 35 16.59 15.49 9.55
CA LYS A 35 17.51 15.28 8.42
C LYS A 35 17.81 13.79 8.23
N PRO A 36 17.69 13.25 7.01
CA PRO A 36 18.00 11.85 6.76
C PRO A 36 19.51 11.59 6.95
N THR A 37 19.85 10.47 7.60
CA THR A 37 21.25 10.10 7.88
C THR A 37 21.80 9.12 6.86
N THR A 38 20.94 8.38 6.16
CA THR A 38 21.34 7.35 5.19
C THR A 38 20.87 7.68 3.78
N VAL A 39 21.55 7.10 2.77
CA VAL A 39 21.13 7.19 1.35
C VAL A 39 19.74 6.57 1.16
N LEU A 40 19.49 5.44 1.82
CA LEU A 40 18.19 4.77 1.81
C LEU A 40 17.06 5.67 2.30
N GLU A 41 17.28 6.41 3.38
CA GLU A 41 16.28 7.31 3.93
C GLU A 41 16.06 8.56 3.06
N LYS A 42 17.12 9.11 2.44
CA LYS A 42 16.99 10.16 1.42
C LYS A 42 16.11 9.69 0.27
N PHE A 43 16.33 8.47 -0.21
CA PHE A 43 15.52 7.86 -1.25
C PHE A 43 14.07 7.66 -0.81
N VAL A 44 13.82 7.10 0.38
CA VAL A 44 12.46 6.91 0.93
C VAL A 44 11.73 8.25 1.06
N ASN A 45 12.40 9.30 1.55
CA ASN A 45 11.81 10.63 1.69
C ASN A 45 11.49 11.28 0.33
N PHE A 46 12.34 11.07 -0.69
CA PHE A 46 12.08 11.52 -2.06
C PHE A 46 10.90 10.74 -2.67
N ALA A 47 10.91 9.42 -2.54
CA ALA A 47 9.88 8.53 -3.06
C ALA A 47 8.50 8.82 -2.44
N ALA A 48 8.45 9.20 -1.16
CA ALA A 48 7.23 9.45 -0.39
C ALA A 48 6.25 10.48 -0.99
N VAL A 49 6.71 11.35 -1.89
CA VAL A 49 5.86 12.38 -2.52
C VAL A 49 5.19 11.85 -3.79
N GLY A 50 5.98 11.39 -4.76
CA GLY A 50 5.46 11.00 -6.08
C GLY A 50 5.05 9.53 -6.20
N VAL A 51 5.78 8.63 -5.53
CA VAL A 51 5.59 7.18 -5.69
C VAL A 51 4.19 6.73 -5.27
N PRO A 52 3.60 7.19 -4.16
CA PRO A 52 2.23 6.82 -3.80
C PRO A 52 1.20 7.07 -4.90
N HIS A 53 1.29 8.21 -5.59
CA HIS A 53 0.35 8.56 -6.66
C HIS A 53 0.54 7.69 -7.89
N LEU A 54 1.80 7.42 -8.27
CA LEU A 54 2.11 6.49 -9.35
C LEU A 54 1.59 5.07 -9.04
N TYR A 55 1.81 4.60 -7.80
CA TYR A 55 1.39 3.28 -7.34
C TYR A 55 -0.13 3.12 -7.36
N GLY A 56 -0.84 4.09 -6.79
CA GLY A 56 -2.30 4.12 -6.82
C GLY A 56 -2.84 4.19 -8.24
N GLY A 57 -2.25 5.03 -9.10
CA GLY A 57 -2.66 5.19 -10.50
C GLY A 57 -2.48 3.91 -11.34
N LEU A 58 -1.29 3.29 -11.29
CA LEU A 58 -1.05 2.01 -11.96
C LEU A 58 -1.95 0.91 -11.42
N GLY A 59 -2.19 0.92 -10.11
CA GLY A 59 -3.07 -0.03 -9.46
C GLY A 59 -4.53 0.06 -9.93
N TRP A 60 -5.08 1.29 -9.95
CA TRP A 60 -6.41 1.55 -10.51
C TRP A 60 -6.49 1.20 -11.99
N ALA A 61 -5.47 1.53 -12.78
CA ALA A 61 -5.44 1.16 -14.20
C ALA A 61 -5.53 -0.37 -14.39
N ALA A 62 -4.73 -1.14 -13.63
CA ALA A 62 -4.78 -2.60 -13.68
C ALA A 62 -6.14 -3.16 -13.25
N ALA A 63 -6.73 -2.64 -12.16
CA ALA A 63 -8.05 -3.06 -11.69
C ALA A 63 -9.15 -2.75 -12.71
N LEU A 64 -9.14 -1.56 -13.31
CA LEU A 64 -10.13 -1.15 -14.32
C LEU A 64 -9.99 -1.95 -15.61
N CYS A 65 -8.77 -2.24 -16.07
CA CYS A 65 -8.54 -3.14 -17.19
C CYS A 65 -9.12 -4.54 -16.92
N GLU A 66 -8.91 -5.08 -15.72
CA GLU A 66 -9.44 -6.39 -15.34
C GLU A 66 -10.98 -6.39 -15.29
N VAL A 67 -11.59 -5.36 -14.70
CA VAL A 67 -13.05 -5.17 -14.67
C VAL A 67 -13.60 -5.08 -16.10
N ALA A 68 -12.96 -4.30 -16.98
CA ALA A 68 -13.36 -4.17 -18.37
C ALA A 68 -13.33 -5.51 -19.11
N VAL A 69 -12.30 -6.34 -18.88
CA VAL A 69 -12.23 -7.69 -19.46
C VAL A 69 -13.33 -8.60 -18.91
N ILE A 70 -13.58 -8.60 -17.59
CA ILE A 70 -14.65 -9.41 -16.98
C ILE A 70 -16.02 -9.02 -17.58
N LEU A 71 -16.30 -7.73 -17.73
CA LEU A 71 -17.54 -7.25 -18.32
C LEU A 71 -17.64 -7.58 -19.82
N ALA A 72 -16.55 -7.40 -20.58
CA ALA A 72 -16.53 -7.72 -22.00
C ALA A 72 -16.76 -9.21 -22.27
N ARG A 73 -16.24 -10.10 -21.41
CA ARG A 73 -16.53 -11.55 -21.47
C ARG A 73 -17.97 -11.90 -21.16
N ARG A 74 -18.61 -11.12 -20.26
CA ARG A 74 -20.01 -11.33 -19.91
C ARG A 74 -20.95 -10.92 -21.05
N TYR A 75 -20.57 -9.93 -21.85
CA TYR A 75 -21.39 -9.39 -22.94
C TYR A 75 -20.64 -9.40 -24.30
N PRO A 76 -20.25 -10.59 -24.81
CA PRO A 76 -19.37 -10.70 -25.96
C PRO A 76 -19.98 -10.22 -27.29
N SER A 77 -21.31 -10.09 -27.36
CA SER A 77 -22.03 -9.69 -28.58
C SER A 77 -21.83 -8.21 -28.96
N SER A 78 -21.32 -7.38 -28.05
CA SER A 78 -21.10 -5.95 -28.31
C SER A 78 -19.78 -5.72 -29.07
N PRO A 79 -19.74 -4.84 -30.11
CA PRO A 79 -18.51 -4.45 -30.78
C PRO A 79 -17.45 -3.88 -29.81
N LEU A 80 -17.89 -3.13 -28.80
CA LEU A 80 -17.01 -2.59 -27.77
C LEU A 80 -16.37 -3.70 -26.94
N ALA A 81 -17.12 -4.73 -26.55
CA ALA A 81 -16.59 -5.87 -25.82
C ALA A 81 -15.52 -6.60 -26.63
N GLN A 82 -15.75 -6.82 -27.93
CA GLN A 82 -14.77 -7.45 -28.81
C GLN A 82 -13.49 -6.61 -28.94
N GLN A 83 -13.63 -5.28 -29.09
CA GLN A 83 -12.49 -4.37 -29.12
C GLN A 83 -11.71 -4.43 -27.79
N THR A 84 -12.39 -4.35 -26.65
CA THR A 84 -11.77 -4.46 -25.33
C THR A 84 -10.98 -5.75 -25.17
N LEU A 85 -11.55 -6.90 -25.56
CA LEU A 85 -10.86 -8.19 -25.46
C LEU A 85 -9.62 -8.25 -26.37
N ARG A 86 -9.70 -7.72 -27.59
CA ARG A 86 -8.55 -7.68 -28.52
C ARG A 86 -7.44 -6.76 -28.04
N THR A 87 -7.78 -5.65 -27.38
CA THR A 87 -6.79 -4.68 -26.89
C THR A 87 -6.16 -5.11 -25.56
N LEU A 88 -6.95 -5.68 -24.65
CA LEU A 88 -6.51 -5.96 -23.27
C LEU A 88 -6.07 -7.41 -23.04
N LEU A 89 -6.17 -8.29 -24.04
CA LEU A 89 -5.72 -9.68 -23.95
C LEU A 89 -4.91 -10.09 -25.18
N SER A 90 -3.81 -10.81 -24.98
CA SER A 90 -3.07 -11.48 -26.05
C SER A 90 -3.74 -12.77 -26.53
N SER A 91 -4.61 -13.38 -25.70
CA SER A 91 -5.37 -14.57 -26.07
C SER A 91 -6.80 -14.51 -25.52
N PRO A 92 -7.82 -14.94 -26.28
CA PRO A 92 -9.20 -15.00 -25.79
C PRO A 92 -9.39 -16.03 -24.67
N SER A 93 -8.56 -17.09 -24.61
CA SER A 93 -8.69 -18.21 -23.66
C SER A 93 -8.07 -17.96 -22.28
N THR A 94 -7.63 -16.73 -22.00
CA THR A 94 -6.93 -16.36 -20.76
C THR A 94 -7.79 -16.58 -19.50
N PRO A 95 -7.39 -17.39 -18.51
CA PRO A 95 -8.25 -17.74 -17.37
C PRO A 95 -8.24 -16.65 -16.28
N ILE A 96 -9.05 -15.60 -16.42
CA ILE A 96 -9.24 -14.60 -15.36
C ILE A 96 -10.33 -15.09 -14.42
N ARG A 97 -10.00 -15.28 -13.15
CA ARG A 97 -10.91 -15.85 -12.15
C ARG A 97 -10.59 -15.36 -10.75
N LEU A 98 -11.57 -15.41 -9.85
CA LEU A 98 -11.35 -15.19 -8.42
C LEU A 98 -10.98 -16.52 -7.76
N SER A 99 -9.68 -16.71 -7.47
CA SER A 99 -9.19 -17.84 -6.69
C SER A 99 -9.17 -17.52 -5.19
N PRO A 100 -9.20 -18.54 -4.31
CA PRO A 100 -9.03 -18.31 -2.87
C PRO A 100 -7.76 -17.55 -2.51
N ALA A 101 -6.67 -17.79 -3.25
CA ALA A 101 -5.40 -17.08 -3.05
C ALA A 101 -5.51 -15.59 -3.42
N ILE A 102 -6.18 -15.25 -4.54
CA ILE A 102 -6.44 -13.85 -4.91
C ILE A 102 -7.37 -13.19 -3.88
N LEU A 103 -8.39 -13.90 -3.40
CA LEU A 103 -9.28 -13.37 -2.37
C LEU A 103 -8.52 -13.09 -1.07
N ALA A 104 -7.67 -14.01 -0.61
CA ALA A 104 -6.83 -13.80 0.57
C ALA A 104 -5.87 -12.61 0.39
N ALA A 105 -5.25 -12.49 -0.78
CA ALA A 105 -4.39 -11.35 -1.13
C ALA A 105 -5.15 -10.02 -1.13
N ALA A 106 -6.36 -10.00 -1.71
CA ALA A 106 -7.24 -8.83 -1.73
C ALA A 106 -7.69 -8.43 -0.31
N LEU A 107 -8.04 -9.40 0.53
CA LEU A 107 -8.36 -9.15 1.94
C LEU A 107 -7.17 -8.58 2.71
N ALA A 108 -5.97 -9.12 2.50
CA ALA A 108 -4.75 -8.57 3.09
C ALA A 108 -4.48 -7.13 2.62
N ALA A 109 -4.59 -6.87 1.31
CA ALA A 109 -4.44 -5.53 0.74
C ALA A 109 -5.41 -4.53 1.38
N THR A 110 -6.68 -4.94 1.47
CA THR A 110 -7.77 -4.14 2.02
C THR A 110 -7.57 -3.88 3.51
N ALA A 111 -7.26 -4.91 4.30
CA ALA A 111 -7.01 -4.78 5.73
C ALA A 111 -5.82 -3.86 6.05
N GLY A 112 -4.72 -3.99 5.30
CA GLY A 112 -3.57 -3.10 5.47
C GLY A 112 -3.88 -1.64 5.11
N GLY A 113 -4.64 -1.41 4.03
CA GLY A 113 -5.09 -0.08 3.61
C GLY A 113 -6.01 0.58 4.64
N LEU A 114 -6.97 -0.17 5.18
CA LEU A 114 -7.86 0.30 6.25
C LEU A 114 -7.10 0.58 7.54
N LEU A 115 -6.14 -0.26 7.94
CA LEU A 115 -5.28 -0.02 9.09
C LEU A 115 -4.48 1.28 8.93
N ARG A 116 -3.93 1.54 7.73
CA ARG A 116 -3.26 2.81 7.44
C ARG A 116 -4.20 3.99 7.51
N LYS A 117 -5.40 3.87 6.94
CA LYS A 117 -6.41 4.93 7.04
C LYS A 117 -6.76 5.23 8.50
N TRP A 118 -6.89 4.20 9.33
CA TRP A 118 -7.14 4.35 10.77
C TRP A 118 -6.00 5.10 11.47
N CYS A 119 -4.74 4.80 11.14
CA CYS A 119 -3.58 5.54 11.64
C CYS A 119 -3.59 7.00 11.19
N PHE A 120 -3.95 7.27 9.93
CA PHE A 120 -4.02 8.64 9.38
C PHE A 120 -5.07 9.47 10.13
N VAL A 121 -6.23 8.88 10.40
CA VAL A 121 -7.30 9.54 11.14
C VAL A 121 -6.87 9.85 12.58
N HIS A 122 -6.23 8.90 13.26
CA HIS A 122 -5.81 9.10 14.65
C HIS A 122 -4.66 10.08 14.83
N LEU A 123 -3.65 10.05 13.95
CA LEU A 123 -2.56 11.03 14.02
C LEU A 123 -2.95 12.40 13.44
N GLY A 124 -3.93 12.46 12.54
CA GLY A 124 -4.35 13.68 11.88
C GLY A 124 -3.16 14.41 11.25
N ARG A 125 -2.98 15.69 11.59
CA ARG A 125 -1.87 16.54 11.09
C ARG A 125 -0.47 16.11 11.51
N LEU A 126 -0.36 15.20 12.49
CA LEU A 126 0.91 14.68 12.99
C LEU A 126 1.46 13.56 12.09
N PHE A 127 0.60 12.96 11.23
CA PHE A 127 1.04 11.93 10.29
C PHE A 127 1.85 12.55 9.15
N THR A 128 3.13 12.21 9.07
CA THR A 128 4.01 12.58 7.96
C THR A 128 4.78 11.36 7.46
N TYR A 129 5.18 11.35 6.19
CA TYR A 129 5.98 10.25 5.64
C TYR A 129 7.47 10.42 5.96
N GLN A 130 7.92 11.66 6.17
CA GLN A 130 9.24 12.01 6.67
C GLN A 130 9.21 12.06 8.21
N LEU A 131 10.27 11.59 8.87
CA LEU A 131 10.38 11.76 10.32
C LEU A 131 10.39 13.25 10.65
N SER A 132 9.50 13.68 11.53
CA SER A 132 9.34 15.09 11.87
C SER A 132 8.73 15.31 13.24
N ILE A 133 9.14 16.39 13.91
CA ILE A 133 8.46 16.93 15.09
C ILE A 133 7.72 18.20 14.67
N ARG A 134 6.43 18.04 14.35
CA ARG A 134 5.49 19.13 14.04
C ARG A 134 5.35 20.15 15.17
N GLN A 135 5.06 21.41 14.85
CA GLN A 135 4.71 22.41 15.86
C GLN A 135 3.50 21.94 16.69
N GLY A 136 3.61 21.97 18.03
CA GLY A 136 2.58 21.44 18.93
C GLY A 136 2.39 19.93 18.82
N HIS A 137 3.48 19.18 18.59
CA HIS A 137 3.45 17.72 18.55
C HIS A 137 2.97 17.15 19.88
N THR A 138 2.08 16.17 19.81
CA THR A 138 1.60 15.43 20.99
C THR A 138 1.83 13.94 20.78
N LEU A 139 2.16 13.22 21.85
CA LEU A 139 2.27 11.77 21.80
C LEU A 139 0.87 11.15 21.72
N VAL A 140 0.53 10.54 20.59
CA VAL A 140 -0.76 9.85 20.40
C VAL A 140 -0.62 8.40 20.85
N THR A 141 -1.40 8.03 21.87
CA THR A 141 -1.32 6.72 22.54
C THR A 141 -2.62 5.90 22.43
N SER A 142 -3.61 6.40 21.69
CA SER A 142 -4.93 5.80 21.55
C SER A 142 -5.15 5.15 20.17
N GLY A 143 -6.24 4.39 20.04
CA GLY A 143 -6.58 3.70 18.80
C GLY A 143 -5.54 2.62 18.46
N PRO A 144 -5.02 2.57 17.22
CA PRO A 144 -4.07 1.54 16.82
C PRO A 144 -2.71 1.67 17.56
N TYR A 145 -2.40 2.88 18.08
CA TYR A 145 -1.19 3.16 18.85
C TYR A 145 -1.26 2.69 20.31
N ALA A 146 -2.42 2.22 20.77
CA ALA A 146 -2.56 1.53 22.05
C ALA A 146 -2.21 0.03 21.95
N ILE A 147 -2.09 -0.51 20.74
CA ILE A 147 -1.88 -1.95 20.48
C ILE A 147 -0.40 -2.22 20.13
N VAL A 148 0.15 -1.43 19.21
CA VAL A 148 1.57 -1.45 18.82
C VAL A 148 2.05 -0.02 18.57
N ARG A 149 3.36 0.22 18.63
CA ARG A 149 3.92 1.58 18.50
C ARG A 149 3.92 2.12 17.06
N HIS A 150 4.05 1.26 16.04
CA HIS A 150 4.10 1.66 14.63
C HIS A 150 3.08 0.87 13.77
N PRO A 151 1.77 0.95 14.07
CA PRO A 151 0.73 0.19 13.36
C PRO A 151 0.65 0.54 11.88
N SER A 152 0.99 1.79 11.52
CA SER A 152 0.99 2.26 10.13
C SER A 152 2.04 1.55 9.27
N TYR A 153 3.16 1.12 9.88
CA TYR A 153 4.16 0.32 9.18
C TYR A 153 3.64 -1.10 8.93
N THR A 154 3.05 -1.76 9.92
CA THR A 154 2.35 -3.04 9.70
C THR A 154 1.30 -2.94 8.59
N GLY A 155 0.54 -1.84 8.58
CA GLY A 155 -0.43 -1.54 7.53
C GLY A 155 0.17 -1.43 6.13
N VAL A 156 1.27 -0.67 5.95
CA VAL A 156 1.86 -0.50 4.60
C VAL A 156 2.43 -1.81 4.08
N TRP A 157 3.03 -2.62 4.95
CA TRP A 157 3.59 -3.91 4.58
C TRP A 157 2.51 -4.90 4.15
N LEU A 158 1.50 -5.10 4.99
CA LEU A 158 0.37 -6.00 4.70
C LEU A 158 -0.37 -5.56 3.43
N MET A 159 -0.63 -4.27 3.30
CA MET A 159 -1.28 -3.67 2.14
C MET A 159 -0.49 -3.93 0.87
N SER A 160 0.83 -3.67 0.89
CA SER A 160 1.71 -3.83 -0.26
C SER A 160 1.83 -5.29 -0.67
N MET A 161 2.08 -6.20 0.27
CA MET A 161 2.19 -7.64 -0.04
C MET A 161 0.89 -8.19 -0.64
N GLY A 162 -0.26 -7.86 -0.05
CA GLY A 162 -1.56 -8.24 -0.59
C GLY A 162 -1.78 -7.68 -2.00
N TRP A 163 -1.41 -6.42 -2.24
CA TRP A 163 -1.53 -5.76 -3.53
C TRP A 163 -0.75 -6.47 -4.64
N HIS A 164 0.54 -6.77 -4.40
CA HIS A 164 1.36 -7.50 -5.36
C HIS A 164 0.82 -8.90 -5.61
N ALA A 165 0.47 -9.62 -4.55
CA ALA A 165 -0.05 -10.97 -4.68
C ALA A 165 -1.36 -10.98 -5.50
N MET A 166 -2.29 -10.05 -5.24
CA MET A 166 -3.55 -9.96 -5.97
C MET A 166 -3.34 -9.77 -7.48
N HIS A 167 -2.34 -8.99 -7.88
CA HIS A 167 -2.04 -8.73 -9.29
C HIS A 167 -1.07 -9.72 -9.93
N LEU A 168 -0.24 -10.44 -9.18
CA LEU A 168 0.77 -11.34 -9.76
C LEU A 168 0.39 -12.83 -9.69
N LEU A 169 -0.61 -13.19 -8.88
CA LEU A 169 -1.10 -14.57 -8.78
C LEU A 169 -1.83 -15.03 -10.05
N PRO A 170 -1.79 -16.34 -10.35
CA PRO A 170 -2.54 -16.91 -11.48
C PRO A 170 -4.03 -16.59 -11.40
N GLY A 171 -4.57 -16.13 -12.52
CA GLY A 171 -5.95 -15.68 -12.65
C GLY A 171 -6.19 -14.17 -12.51
N SER A 172 -5.16 -13.36 -12.27
CA SER A 172 -5.23 -11.89 -12.36
C SER A 172 -5.03 -11.41 -13.80
N TRP A 173 -5.52 -10.21 -14.12
CA TRP A 173 -5.31 -9.63 -15.47
C TRP A 173 -3.84 -9.35 -15.75
N VAL A 174 -3.09 -8.80 -14.78
CA VAL A 174 -1.67 -8.48 -14.99
C VAL A 174 -0.86 -9.74 -15.31
N ARG A 175 -1.15 -10.88 -14.67
CA ARG A 175 -0.45 -12.14 -14.92
C ARG A 175 -0.82 -12.75 -16.28
N GLU A 176 -2.09 -12.68 -16.63
CA GLU A 176 -2.68 -13.54 -17.68
C GLU A 176 -2.89 -12.79 -19.02
N SER A 177 -2.94 -11.46 -19.01
CA SER A 177 -3.34 -10.65 -20.17
C SER A 177 -2.35 -10.61 -21.33
N GLY A 178 -1.06 -10.89 -21.11
CA GLY A 178 -0.04 -10.55 -22.10
C GLY A 178 0.79 -9.31 -21.77
N VAL A 179 0.35 -8.50 -20.78
CA VAL A 179 1.02 -7.23 -20.47
C VAL A 179 2.45 -7.44 -20.00
N LEU A 180 2.72 -8.49 -19.22
CA LEU A 180 4.06 -8.83 -18.71
C LEU A 180 5.00 -9.41 -19.80
N GLN A 181 4.50 -9.70 -20.99
CA GLN A 181 5.32 -10.10 -22.14
C GLN A 181 5.87 -8.85 -22.85
N THR A 182 5.20 -7.70 -22.72
CA THR A 182 5.67 -6.42 -23.25
C THR A 182 6.85 -5.87 -22.43
N ALA A 183 7.70 -5.05 -23.05
CA ALA A 183 8.79 -4.39 -22.34
C ALA A 183 8.27 -3.38 -21.30
N ALA A 184 7.23 -2.62 -21.66
CA ALA A 184 6.61 -1.63 -20.78
C ALA A 184 5.97 -2.27 -19.53
N GLY A 185 5.23 -3.37 -19.69
CA GLY A 185 4.62 -4.08 -18.56
C GLY A 185 5.66 -4.68 -17.62
N ARG A 186 6.75 -5.24 -18.16
CA ARG A 186 7.89 -5.72 -17.35
C ARG A 186 8.55 -4.58 -16.59
N ALA A 187 8.82 -3.46 -17.25
CA ALA A 187 9.41 -2.29 -16.61
C ALA A 187 8.52 -1.76 -15.48
N ALA A 188 7.21 -1.62 -15.71
CA ALA A 188 6.26 -1.18 -14.69
C ALA A 188 6.21 -2.13 -13.48
N ALA A 189 6.13 -3.44 -13.72
CA ALA A 189 6.12 -4.44 -12.66
C ALA A 189 7.43 -4.45 -11.85
N LEU A 190 8.58 -4.38 -12.53
CA LEU A 190 9.89 -4.30 -11.88
C LEU A 190 10.04 -3.02 -11.06
N VAL A 191 9.64 -1.87 -11.59
CA VAL A 191 9.65 -0.60 -10.86
C VAL A 191 8.78 -0.71 -9.60
N MET A 192 7.56 -1.24 -9.71
CA MET A 192 6.69 -1.43 -8.56
C MET A 192 7.30 -2.35 -7.50
N LEU A 193 7.85 -3.49 -7.91
CA LEU A 193 8.50 -4.45 -7.02
C LEU A 193 9.75 -3.85 -6.35
N CYS A 194 10.61 -3.17 -7.10
CA CYS A 194 11.81 -2.52 -6.55
C CYS A 194 11.45 -1.42 -5.56
N LEU A 195 10.47 -0.57 -5.88
CA LEU A 195 10.00 0.49 -4.96
C LEU A 195 9.50 -0.11 -3.64
N SER A 196 8.73 -1.18 -3.71
CA SER A 196 8.27 -1.89 -2.51
C SER A 196 9.42 -2.56 -1.76
N ALA A 197 10.32 -3.25 -2.46
CA ALA A 197 11.47 -3.93 -1.87
C ALA A 197 12.47 -2.98 -1.21
N VAL A 198 12.57 -1.72 -1.66
CA VAL A 198 13.42 -0.70 -1.03
C VAL A 198 12.69 0.00 0.12
N ALA A 199 11.41 0.32 -0.06
CA ALA A 199 10.62 0.98 0.98
C ALA A 199 10.49 0.11 2.24
N ALA A 200 10.32 -1.20 2.06
CA ALA A 200 10.14 -2.18 3.13
C ALA A 200 11.28 -2.15 4.18
N PRO A 201 12.55 -2.49 3.85
CA PRO A 201 13.66 -2.42 4.80
C PRO A 201 13.91 -0.99 5.31
N GLY A 202 13.69 0.02 4.46
CA GLY A 202 13.84 1.43 4.82
C GLY A 202 12.91 1.84 5.97
N LEU A 203 11.67 1.34 5.99
CA LEU A 203 10.72 1.61 7.07
C LEU A 203 11.05 0.84 8.36
N LEU A 204 11.51 -0.42 8.25
CA LEU A 204 11.94 -1.18 9.43
C LEU A 204 13.18 -0.57 10.08
N ALA A 205 14.16 -0.15 9.27
CA ALA A 205 15.35 0.54 9.76
C ALA A 205 15.02 1.89 10.43
N ARG A 206 13.87 2.49 10.12
CA ARG A 206 13.40 3.75 10.73
C ARG A 206 12.80 3.57 12.12
N VAL A 207 12.28 2.39 12.44
CA VAL A 207 11.57 2.13 13.71
C VAL A 207 12.39 2.52 14.94
N PRO A 208 13.65 2.04 15.14
CA PRO A 208 14.41 2.39 16.34
C PRO A 208 14.74 3.88 16.44
N ARG A 209 14.89 4.54 15.29
CA ARG A 209 15.20 5.96 15.22
C ARG A 209 13.99 6.83 15.52
N GLU A 210 12.82 6.44 15.02
CA GLU A 210 11.56 7.09 15.34
C GLU A 210 11.22 6.93 16.83
N ASP A 211 11.40 5.73 17.38
CA ASP A 211 11.31 5.46 18.82
C ASP A 211 12.22 6.40 19.62
N LYS A 212 13.50 6.48 19.24
CA LYS A 212 14.47 7.36 19.89
C LYS A 212 14.06 8.84 19.79
N MET A 213 13.64 9.28 18.60
CA MET A 213 13.17 10.65 18.37
C MET A 213 11.97 10.99 19.26
N MET A 214 11.00 10.09 19.35
CA MET A 214 9.82 10.25 20.21
C MET A 214 10.21 10.25 21.70
N LYS A 215 11.12 9.38 22.11
CA LYS A 215 11.64 9.36 23.48
C LYS A 215 12.39 10.65 23.84
N ASP A 216 13.27 11.12 22.96
CA ASP A 216 14.04 12.35 23.17
C ASP A 216 13.10 13.58 23.27
N GLN A 217 11.95 13.56 22.58
CA GLN A 217 10.96 14.65 22.60
C GLN A 217 10.01 14.60 23.80
N PHE A 218 9.56 13.41 24.23
CA PHE A 218 8.47 13.25 25.20
C PHE A 218 8.90 12.67 26.55
N GLY A 219 10.14 12.19 26.69
CA GLY A 219 10.73 11.72 27.94
C GLY A 219 9.87 10.68 28.66
N GLU A 220 9.50 10.97 29.91
CA GLU A 220 8.72 10.06 30.77
C GLU A 220 7.37 9.65 30.16
N GLN A 221 6.69 10.55 29.45
CA GLN A 221 5.41 10.22 28.79
C GLN A 221 5.59 9.10 27.76
N TRP A 222 6.70 9.11 27.03
CA TRP A 222 7.03 8.04 26.10
C TRP A 222 7.36 6.74 26.82
N ASP A 223 8.14 6.80 27.91
CA ASP A 223 8.50 5.62 28.68
C ASP A 223 7.28 4.94 29.32
N GLU A 224 6.33 5.70 29.85
CA GLU A 224 5.06 5.16 30.39
C GLU A 224 4.20 4.51 29.32
N TRP A 225 4.07 5.15 28.16
CA TRP A 225 3.31 4.59 27.04
C TRP A 225 3.98 3.36 26.45
N ALA A 226 5.30 3.37 26.26
CA ALA A 226 6.06 2.24 25.71
C ALA A 226 6.01 1.01 26.64
N LYS A 227 5.92 1.20 27.96
CA LYS A 227 5.67 0.11 28.92
C LYS A 227 4.30 -0.54 28.70
N LYS A 228 3.26 0.27 28.43
CA LYS A 228 1.90 -0.22 28.15
C LYS A 228 1.76 -0.81 26.74
N THR A 229 2.60 -0.37 25.80
CA THR A 229 2.59 -0.78 24.39
C THR A 229 3.98 -1.34 23.99
N PRO A 230 4.35 -2.53 24.48
CA PRO A 230 5.73 -3.02 24.34
C PRO A 230 6.12 -3.34 22.89
N TYR A 231 5.15 -3.81 22.09
CA TYR A 231 5.35 -4.25 20.71
C TYR A 231 5.46 -3.07 19.74
N ARG A 232 6.39 -3.15 18.80
CA ARG A 232 6.65 -2.14 17.78
C ARG A 232 5.73 -2.28 16.58
N LEU A 233 5.54 -3.50 16.07
CA LEU A 233 4.88 -3.74 14.79
C LEU A 233 3.78 -4.80 14.90
N VAL A 234 4.09 -5.96 15.46
CA VAL A 234 3.19 -7.10 15.49
C VAL A 234 3.01 -7.54 16.94
N PRO A 235 1.77 -7.53 17.46
CA PRO A 235 1.50 -7.96 18.82
C PRO A 235 2.10 -9.33 19.10
N TYR A 236 2.73 -9.49 20.26
CA TYR A 236 3.33 -10.75 20.71
C TYR A 236 4.53 -11.26 19.89
N ILE A 237 5.02 -10.50 18.89
CA ILE A 237 6.17 -10.89 18.06
C ILE A 237 7.30 -9.86 18.15
N TYR A 238 7.01 -8.60 17.81
CA TYR A 238 8.01 -7.53 17.69
C TYR A 238 7.38 -6.17 17.90
#